data_AF-A0A7V5C5A9-F1
#
_entry.id   AF-A0A7V5C5A9-F1
#
_cell.length_a   1.000
_cell.length_b   1.000
_cell.length_c   1.000
_cell.angle_alpha   90.00
_cell.angle_beta   90.00
_cell.angle_gamma   90.00
#
_symmetry.space_group_name_H-M   'P 1'
#
loop_
_entity.id
_entity.type
_entity.pdbx_description
1 polymer ?
#
loop_
_entity_poly.entity_id
_entity_poly.type
_entity_poly.pdbx_seq_one_letter_code
_entity_poly.pdbx_strand_id
1 'polypeptide(L)'
;MKKHAAFHPDEFPYLLARALKGEAVPVHSLRPAFRYRKVFFYKDASMRCRGWEPYLGMLFGLGQLFQKMGFKGWVALFDEAESIAQIRVDSRKKSYQILHRIFAPETPVAGFYPVFAFTDDFFLQVQHEDYDRIKMVKGTETPYFEKNYADLWRDMDIYRLRELSSKEWIDLSVKLMVVHAKAYGWEPSERETCEEMMLRLSETRDQEARMKLKALVDQLDMVQQRQILGEPDVQE
;
A
#
# COMPACT_ATOMS: atom_id res chain seq x y z
N MET A 1 44.43 18.72 -15.49
CA MET A 1 43.24 17.88 -15.19
C MET A 1 43.34 17.13 -13.84
N LYS A 2 43.71 17.77 -12.71
CA LYS A 2 43.87 17.09 -11.40
C LYS A 2 42.68 17.27 -10.42
N LYS A 3 41.67 18.09 -10.74
CA LYS A 3 40.57 18.43 -9.81
C LYS A 3 39.56 17.30 -9.55
N HIS A 4 39.61 16.20 -10.31
CA HIS A 4 38.64 15.10 -10.25
C HIS A 4 39.29 13.72 -10.19
N ALA A 5 40.56 13.61 -9.76
CA ALA A 5 41.26 12.32 -9.70
C ALA A 5 40.64 11.31 -8.69
N ALA A 6 39.84 11.80 -7.74
CA ALA A 6 39.09 10.98 -6.77
C ALA A 6 37.60 10.83 -7.14
N PHE A 7 37.23 11.11 -8.40
CA PHE A 7 35.86 11.02 -8.88
C PHE A 7 35.53 9.58 -9.28
N HIS A 8 34.84 8.86 -8.39
CA HIS A 8 34.38 7.49 -8.61
C HIS A 8 32.85 7.42 -8.56
N PRO A 9 32.15 7.90 -9.60
CA PRO A 9 30.68 7.97 -9.62
C PRO A 9 30.03 6.58 -9.52
N ASP A 10 30.73 5.54 -9.95
CA ASP A 10 30.26 4.15 -9.87
C ASP A 10 30.18 3.62 -8.42
N GLU A 11 30.91 4.24 -7.49
CA GLU A 11 30.86 3.89 -6.07
C GLU A 11 29.63 4.47 -5.36
N PHE A 12 29.02 5.53 -5.88
CA PHE A 12 27.92 6.22 -5.17
C PHE A 12 26.65 5.37 -5.06
N PRO A 13 26.19 4.64 -6.09
CA PRO A 13 25.08 3.69 -5.92
C PRO A 13 25.35 2.63 -4.86
N TYR A 14 26.60 2.16 -4.75
CA TYR A 14 27.00 1.17 -3.75
C TYR A 14 26.98 1.76 -2.34
N LEU A 15 27.58 2.93 -2.13
CA LEU A 15 27.57 3.63 -0.84
C LEU A 15 26.15 4.01 -0.40
N LEU A 16 25.31 4.46 -1.35
CA LEU A 16 23.91 4.73 -1.09
C LEU A 16 23.16 3.46 -0.70
N ALA A 17 23.36 2.34 -1.41
CA ALA A 17 22.72 1.08 -1.07
C ALA A 17 23.07 0.58 0.34
N ARG A 18 24.34 0.74 0.76
CA ARG A 18 24.77 0.42 2.13
C ARG A 18 24.10 1.31 3.16
N ALA A 19 24.07 2.63 2.91
CA ALA A 19 23.42 3.59 3.80
C ALA A 19 21.92 3.30 3.93
N LEU A 20 21.23 2.99 2.82
CA LEU A 20 19.81 2.65 2.81
C LEU A 20 19.50 1.35 3.56
N LYS A 21 20.43 0.39 3.57
CA LYS A 21 20.32 -0.82 4.40
C LYS A 21 20.56 -0.58 5.90
N GLY A 22 20.88 0.65 6.30
CA GLY A 22 21.22 0.98 7.69
C GLY A 22 22.65 0.60 8.09
N GLU A 23 23.51 0.24 7.13
CA GLU A 23 24.92 -0.03 7.41
C GLU A 23 25.67 1.28 7.72
N ALA A 24 26.68 1.20 8.60
CA ALA A 24 27.55 2.32 8.88
C ALA A 24 28.39 2.68 7.63
N VAL A 25 28.08 3.81 7.00
CA VAL A 25 28.85 4.37 5.89
C VAL A 25 29.69 5.53 6.42
N PRO A 26 31.03 5.50 6.27
CA PRO A 26 31.87 6.58 6.74
C PRO A 26 31.52 7.91 6.06
N VAL A 27 31.36 8.98 6.85
CA VAL A 27 31.01 10.32 6.35
C VAL A 27 32.01 10.83 5.31
N HIS A 28 33.29 10.46 5.45
CA HIS A 28 34.33 10.83 4.50
C HIS A 28 34.12 10.20 3.11
N SER A 29 33.45 9.05 3.02
CA SER A 29 33.10 8.38 1.75
C SER A 29 31.86 9.01 1.09
N LEU A 30 30.97 9.63 1.88
CA LEU A 30 29.76 10.31 1.37
C LEU A 30 30.02 11.75 0.92
N ARG A 31 30.98 12.44 1.57
CA ARG A 31 31.36 13.83 1.24
C ARG A 31 31.63 14.06 -0.26
N PRO A 32 32.40 13.19 -0.96
CA PRO A 32 32.62 13.31 -2.39
C PRO A 32 31.31 13.25 -3.19
N ALA A 33 30.42 12.30 -2.90
CA ALA A 33 29.12 12.15 -3.59
C ALA A 33 28.28 13.44 -3.55
N PHE A 34 28.17 14.06 -2.36
CA PHE A 34 27.46 15.34 -2.20
C PHE A 34 28.20 16.52 -2.85
N ARG A 35 29.54 16.54 -2.81
CA ARG A 35 30.36 17.60 -3.41
C ARG A 35 30.28 17.57 -4.94
N TYR A 36 30.24 16.39 -5.56
CA TYR A 36 30.18 16.25 -7.01
C TYR A 36 28.84 16.63 -7.62
N ARG A 37 27.75 16.64 -6.83
CA ARG A 37 26.46 17.23 -7.26
C ARG A 37 26.50 18.74 -7.44
N LYS A 38 27.52 19.42 -6.90
CA LYS A 38 27.76 20.85 -7.17
C LYS A 38 28.50 21.09 -8.49
N VAL A 39 28.91 20.02 -9.19
CA VAL A 39 29.67 20.10 -10.46
C VAL A 39 28.71 19.98 -11.64
N PHE A 40 28.81 20.91 -12.58
CA PHE A 40 27.85 21.08 -13.69
C PHE A 40 27.56 19.80 -14.48
N PHE A 41 28.58 18.99 -14.79
CA PHE A 41 28.43 17.77 -15.59
C PHE A 41 27.89 16.54 -14.82
N TYR A 42 27.75 16.61 -13.49
CA TYR A 42 27.27 15.50 -12.65
C TYR A 42 26.05 15.87 -11.81
N LYS A 43 25.66 17.15 -11.81
CA LYS A 43 24.51 17.66 -11.07
C LYS A 43 23.22 16.88 -11.36
N ASP A 44 23.03 16.50 -12.62
CA ASP A 44 21.82 15.82 -13.10
C ASP A 44 21.96 14.29 -13.15
N ALA A 45 23.10 13.76 -12.69
CA ALA A 45 23.31 12.32 -12.65
C ALA A 45 22.36 11.65 -11.64
N SER A 46 21.66 10.62 -12.12
CA SER A 46 20.68 9.90 -11.31
C SER A 46 21.37 9.08 -10.22
N MET A 47 21.12 9.42 -8.95
CA MET A 47 21.52 8.58 -7.81
C MET A 47 20.46 7.51 -7.62
N ARG A 48 20.53 6.47 -8.45
CA ARG A 48 19.66 5.30 -8.33
C ARG A 48 20.50 4.14 -7.84
N CYS A 49 19.99 3.44 -6.84
CA CYS A 49 20.48 2.11 -6.52
C CYS A 49 20.14 1.16 -7.67
N ARG A 50 21.06 0.24 -7.98
CA ARG A 50 20.77 -0.88 -8.88
C ARG A 50 19.88 -1.88 -8.15
N GLY A 51 18.91 -2.44 -8.87
CA GLY A 51 17.98 -3.43 -8.29
C GLY A 51 16.92 -2.81 -7.39
N TRP A 52 16.12 -3.67 -6.76
CA TRP A 52 15.03 -3.29 -5.86
C TRP A 52 15.40 -3.45 -4.38
N GLU A 53 16.40 -4.28 -4.10
CA GLU A 53 16.83 -4.70 -2.78
C GLU A 53 17.24 -3.53 -1.89
N PRO A 54 17.96 -2.50 -2.39
CA PRO A 54 18.30 -1.34 -1.56
C PRO A 54 17.09 -0.51 -1.15
N TYR A 55 16.04 -0.47 -1.98
CA TYR A 55 14.80 0.24 -1.67
C TYR A 55 13.96 -0.52 -0.65
N LEU A 56 13.89 -1.86 -0.74
CA LEU A 56 13.29 -2.66 0.32
C LEU A 56 14.07 -2.52 1.64
N GLY A 57 15.40 -2.54 1.56
CA GLY A 57 16.27 -2.30 2.71
C GLY A 57 16.01 -0.95 3.38
N MET A 58 15.75 0.10 2.59
CA MET A 58 15.35 1.41 3.12
C MET A 58 14.04 1.34 3.92
N LEU A 59 13.02 0.62 3.44
CA LEU A 59 11.75 0.47 4.17
C LEU A 59 11.97 -0.19 5.54
N PHE A 60 12.83 -1.21 5.59
CA PHE A 60 13.19 -1.88 6.83
C PHE A 60 14.03 -0.98 7.75
N GLY A 61 14.96 -0.21 7.18
CA GLY A 61 15.78 0.76 7.91
C GLY A 61 14.95 1.89 8.52
N LEU A 62 13.92 2.37 7.83
CA LEU A 62 12.98 3.37 8.35
C LEU A 62 12.23 2.85 9.59
N GLY A 63 11.79 1.58 9.59
CA GLY A 63 11.18 0.96 10.75
C GLY A 63 12.09 0.99 11.99
N GLN A 64 13.37 0.65 11.81
CA GLN A 64 14.37 0.73 12.89
C GLN A 64 14.65 2.17 13.33
N LEU A 65 14.70 3.12 12.39
CA LEU A 65 14.89 4.54 12.71
C LEU A 65 13.74 5.06 13.58
N PHE A 66 12.49 4.77 13.22
CA PHE A 66 11.33 5.17 14.01
C PHE A 66 11.37 4.57 15.42
N GLN A 67 11.82 3.32 15.56
CA GLN A 67 12.04 2.73 16.87
C GLN A 67 13.11 3.47 17.69
N LYS A 68 14.24 3.83 17.06
CA LYS A 68 15.28 4.63 17.74
C LYS A 68 14.83 6.04 18.11
N MET A 69 13.81 6.59 17.44
CA MET A 69 13.19 7.86 17.77
C MET A 69 12.15 7.75 18.91
N GLY A 70 11.88 6.55 19.42
CA GLY A 70 10.92 6.31 20.50
C GLY A 70 9.51 5.88 20.05
N PHE A 71 9.29 5.68 18.75
CA PHE A 71 8.05 5.11 18.23
C PHE A 71 8.09 3.57 18.28
N LYS A 72 6.96 2.89 18.09
CA LYS A 72 6.94 1.41 18.01
C LYS A 72 7.40 0.86 16.66
N GLY A 73 7.51 1.73 15.65
CA GLY A 73 7.73 1.39 14.25
C GLY A 73 6.73 2.09 13.37
N TRP A 74 6.42 1.50 12.21
CA TRP A 74 5.41 2.00 11.28
C TRP A 74 4.57 0.87 10.67
N VAL A 75 3.32 1.23 10.35
CA VAL A 75 2.38 0.38 9.61
C VAL A 75 2.35 0.88 8.17
N ALA A 76 2.55 -0.02 7.20
CA ALA A 76 2.44 0.29 5.78
C ALA A 76 1.22 -0.42 5.19
N LEU A 77 0.27 0.37 4.69
CA LEU A 77 -0.96 -0.13 4.08
C LEU A 77 -0.81 -0.11 2.56
N PHE A 78 -0.98 -1.26 1.93
CA PHE A 78 -0.97 -1.43 0.48
C PHE A 78 -2.36 -1.83 0.04
N ASP A 79 -3.03 -0.92 -0.65
CA ASP A 79 -4.30 -1.19 -1.30
C ASP A 79 -4.08 -1.67 -2.74
N GLU A 80 -5.06 -2.36 -3.33
CA GLU A 80 -5.06 -2.84 -4.72
C GLU A 80 -3.81 -3.68 -5.11
N ALA A 81 -3.30 -4.49 -4.17
CA ALA A 81 -2.10 -5.27 -4.42
C ALA A 81 -2.33 -6.39 -5.47
N GLU A 82 -3.59 -6.71 -5.79
CA GLU A 82 -3.97 -7.58 -6.91
C GLU A 82 -3.57 -7.03 -8.28
N SER A 83 -3.30 -5.73 -8.42
CA SER A 83 -2.78 -5.14 -9.65
C SER A 83 -1.46 -5.81 -10.11
N ILE A 84 -0.72 -6.41 -9.17
CA ILE A 84 0.47 -7.23 -9.47
C ILE A 84 0.11 -8.43 -10.36
N ALA A 85 -1.08 -9.03 -10.26
CA ALA A 85 -1.47 -10.14 -11.12
C ALA A 85 -1.63 -9.71 -12.60
N GLN A 86 -1.92 -8.43 -12.85
CA GLN A 86 -2.28 -7.90 -14.18
C GLN A 86 -1.05 -7.44 -14.99
N ILE A 87 0.12 -7.26 -14.36
CA ILE A 87 1.33 -6.82 -15.07
C ILE A 87 2.03 -7.98 -15.78
N ARG A 88 3.01 -7.66 -16.65
CA ARG A 88 3.81 -8.65 -17.39
C ARG A 88 4.55 -9.59 -16.45
N VAL A 89 4.68 -10.85 -16.86
CA VAL A 89 5.29 -11.94 -16.08
C VAL A 89 6.72 -11.63 -15.56
N ASP A 90 7.56 -10.91 -16.31
CA ASP A 90 8.87 -10.46 -15.83
C ASP A 90 8.78 -9.52 -14.60
N SER A 91 7.78 -8.63 -14.61
CA SER A 91 7.52 -7.72 -13.49
C SER A 91 6.84 -8.44 -12.33
N ARG A 92 5.96 -9.41 -12.61
CA ARG A 92 5.34 -10.26 -11.58
C ARG A 92 6.37 -11.07 -10.82
N LYS A 93 7.30 -11.72 -11.54
CA LYS A 93 8.42 -12.44 -10.95
C LYS A 93 9.15 -11.59 -9.90
N LYS A 94 9.53 -10.36 -10.29
CA LYS A 94 10.19 -9.42 -9.38
C LYS A 94 9.31 -9.03 -8.20
N SER A 95 8.02 -8.81 -8.45
CA SER A 95 7.06 -8.46 -7.40
C SER A 95 6.89 -9.59 -6.39
N TYR A 96 6.81 -10.85 -6.84
CA TYR A 96 6.74 -12.00 -5.95
C TYR A 96 8.01 -12.17 -5.10
N GLN A 97 9.20 -11.89 -5.66
CA GLN A 97 10.44 -11.85 -4.88
C GLN A 97 10.40 -10.80 -3.76
N ILE A 98 9.87 -9.61 -4.06
CA ILE A 98 9.72 -8.53 -3.08
C ILE A 98 8.70 -8.92 -2.01
N LEU A 99 7.50 -9.35 -2.42
CA LEU A 99 6.43 -9.77 -1.51
C LEU A 99 6.89 -10.91 -0.60
N HIS A 100 7.58 -11.92 -1.13
CA HIS A 100 8.09 -13.01 -0.31
C HIS A 100 9.09 -12.54 0.75
N ARG A 101 9.97 -11.58 0.43
CA ARG A 101 10.87 -10.98 1.44
C ARG A 101 10.14 -10.15 2.48
N ILE A 102 8.92 -9.69 2.19
CA ILE A 102 8.08 -8.95 3.14
C ILE A 102 7.27 -9.92 4.01
N PHE A 103 6.67 -10.95 3.40
CA PHE A 103 5.81 -11.92 4.08
C PHE A 103 6.58 -12.94 4.91
N ALA A 104 7.72 -13.40 4.40
CA ALA A 104 8.56 -14.41 5.02
C ALA A 104 10.02 -13.94 5.00
N PRO A 105 10.37 -12.87 5.76
CA PRO A 105 11.73 -12.37 5.78
C PRO A 105 12.68 -13.40 6.42
N GLU A 106 13.85 -13.62 5.82
CA GLU A 106 14.89 -14.52 6.35
C GLU A 106 15.37 -14.11 7.75
N THR A 107 15.30 -12.81 8.04
CA THR A 107 15.61 -12.23 9.34
C THR A 107 14.43 -11.36 9.80
N PRO A 108 13.93 -11.52 11.04
CA PRO A 108 12.82 -10.72 11.54
C PRO A 108 13.10 -9.22 11.39
N VAL A 109 12.20 -8.50 10.73
CA VAL A 109 12.32 -7.06 10.52
C VAL A 109 11.60 -6.34 11.65
N ALA A 110 12.37 -5.72 12.54
CA ALA A 110 11.80 -4.95 13.65
C ALA A 110 11.19 -3.62 13.17
N GLY A 111 10.03 -3.28 13.73
CA GLY A 111 9.42 -1.96 13.56
C GLY A 111 8.79 -1.72 12.20
N PHE A 112 8.58 -2.74 11.37
CA PHE A 112 7.83 -2.66 10.11
C PHE A 112 6.65 -3.63 10.12
N TYR A 113 5.44 -3.11 9.96
CA TYR A 113 4.21 -3.90 9.92
C TYR A 113 3.44 -3.66 8.61
N PRO A 114 3.65 -4.51 7.59
CA PRO A 114 2.97 -4.38 6.32
C PRO A 114 1.57 -5.01 6.36
N VAL A 115 0.58 -4.34 5.78
CA VAL A 115 -0.78 -4.86 5.56
C VAL A 115 -1.10 -4.68 4.08
N PHE A 116 -1.49 -5.77 3.42
CA PHE A 116 -1.86 -5.77 2.01
C PHE A 116 -3.32 -6.16 1.87
N ALA A 117 -4.06 -5.40 1.06
CA ALA A 117 -5.37 -5.78 0.58
C ALA A 117 -5.21 -6.44 -0.80
N PHE A 118 -5.81 -7.62 -0.95
CA PHE A 118 -5.85 -8.38 -2.18
C PHE A 118 -7.28 -8.84 -2.46
N THR A 119 -7.62 -9.01 -3.73
CA THR A 119 -8.74 -9.85 -4.16
C THR A 119 -8.30 -11.31 -4.33
N ASP A 120 -9.27 -12.24 -4.36
CA ASP A 120 -8.98 -13.67 -4.57
C ASP A 120 -8.28 -13.94 -5.92
N ASP A 121 -8.51 -13.09 -6.93
CA ASP A 121 -7.88 -13.19 -8.26
C ASP A 121 -6.35 -13.18 -8.20
N PHE A 122 -5.77 -12.45 -7.25
CA PHE A 122 -4.32 -12.42 -7.06
C PHE A 122 -3.79 -13.82 -6.70
N PHE A 123 -4.39 -14.46 -5.71
CA PHE A 123 -3.96 -15.78 -5.24
C PHE A 123 -4.26 -16.86 -6.28
N LEU A 124 -5.36 -16.73 -7.03
CA LEU A 124 -5.65 -17.59 -8.17
C LEU A 124 -4.56 -17.47 -9.24
N GLN A 125 -4.16 -16.26 -9.60
CA GLN A 125 -3.07 -16.03 -10.56
C GLN A 125 -1.76 -16.63 -10.07
N VAL A 126 -1.42 -16.45 -8.79
CA VAL A 126 -0.21 -17.05 -8.17
C VAL A 126 -0.22 -18.57 -8.27
N GLN A 127 -1.36 -19.22 -8.10
CA GLN A 127 -1.50 -20.68 -8.23
C GLN A 127 -1.33 -21.18 -9.67
N HIS A 128 -1.73 -20.37 -10.67
CA HIS A 128 -1.69 -20.74 -12.08
C HIS A 128 -0.41 -20.34 -12.81
N GLU A 129 0.59 -19.75 -12.12
CA GLU A 129 1.88 -19.48 -12.74
C GLU A 129 2.60 -20.78 -13.13
N ASP A 130 3.25 -20.76 -14.29
CA ASP A 130 4.11 -21.87 -14.74
C ASP A 130 5.47 -21.79 -14.02
N TYR A 131 5.52 -22.42 -12.83
CA TYR A 131 6.73 -22.47 -12.00
C TYR A 131 7.82 -23.37 -12.56
N ASP A 132 7.46 -24.34 -13.40
CA ASP A 132 8.40 -25.25 -14.06
C ASP A 132 9.04 -24.63 -15.30
N ARG A 133 8.56 -23.46 -15.74
CA ARG A 133 9.12 -22.72 -16.86
C ARG A 133 10.61 -22.46 -16.68
N ILE A 134 11.40 -22.88 -17.67
CA ILE A 134 12.83 -22.63 -17.74
C ILE A 134 13.13 -21.49 -18.71
N LYS A 135 14.16 -20.68 -18.41
CA LYS A 135 14.75 -19.74 -19.35
C LYS A 135 16.25 -19.98 -19.50
N MET A 136 16.75 -19.76 -20.71
CA MET A 136 18.18 -19.81 -20.99
C MET A 136 18.82 -18.44 -20.75
N VAL A 137 19.75 -18.37 -19.81
CA VAL A 137 20.55 -17.16 -19.56
C VAL A 137 22.01 -17.51 -19.76
N LYS A 138 22.64 -16.94 -20.80
CA LYS A 138 24.06 -17.19 -21.15
C LYS A 138 24.42 -18.68 -21.26
N GLY A 139 23.51 -19.50 -21.79
CA GLY A 139 23.73 -20.94 -21.95
C GLY A 139 23.41 -21.79 -20.71
N THR A 140 22.95 -21.18 -19.62
CA THR A 140 22.52 -21.89 -18.42
C THR A 140 21.01 -21.90 -18.31
N GLU A 141 20.43 -23.08 -18.09
CA GLU A 141 19.02 -23.24 -17.71
C GLU A 141 18.81 -22.63 -16.32
N THR A 142 17.91 -21.67 -16.24
CA THR A 142 17.53 -21.04 -14.97
C THR A 142 16.02 -21.05 -14.85
N PRO A 143 15.45 -21.43 -13.69
CA PRO A 143 14.03 -21.29 -13.43
C PRO A 143 13.53 -19.87 -13.71
N TYR A 144 12.38 -19.78 -14.36
CA TYR A 144 11.77 -18.50 -14.67
C TYR A 144 11.34 -17.81 -13.37
N PHE A 145 10.68 -18.52 -12.46
CA PHE A 145 10.48 -18.09 -11.07
C PHE A 145 11.56 -18.67 -10.17
N GLU A 146 12.00 -17.91 -9.17
CA GLU A 146 13.05 -18.37 -8.24
C GLU A 146 12.53 -19.45 -7.27
N LYS A 147 11.23 -19.40 -6.97
CA LYS A 147 10.55 -20.26 -6.01
C LYS A 147 9.13 -20.53 -6.49
N ASN A 148 8.53 -21.62 -6.02
CA ASN A 148 7.09 -21.83 -6.12
C ASN A 148 6.39 -21.01 -5.03
N TYR A 149 5.89 -19.83 -5.39
CA TYR A 149 5.23 -18.94 -4.43
C TYR A 149 3.84 -19.43 -4.03
N ALA A 150 3.16 -20.21 -4.88
CA ALA A 150 1.88 -20.82 -4.53
C ALA A 150 2.02 -21.79 -3.36
N ASP A 151 3.12 -22.57 -3.33
CA ASP A 151 3.40 -23.47 -2.22
C ASP A 151 3.85 -22.70 -0.97
N LEU A 152 4.74 -21.72 -1.13
CA LEU A 152 5.31 -20.97 0.00
C LEU A 152 4.31 -20.07 0.71
N TRP A 153 3.27 -19.60 0.02
CA TRP A 153 2.26 -18.70 0.57
C TRP A 153 0.97 -19.41 0.97
N ARG A 154 0.92 -20.74 0.86
CA ARG A 154 -0.27 -21.55 1.17
C ARG A 154 -0.76 -21.36 2.60
N ASP A 155 0.19 -21.27 3.54
CA ASP A 155 -0.09 -21.22 4.98
C ASP A 155 0.03 -19.78 5.55
N MET A 156 -0.05 -18.75 4.70
CA MET A 156 -0.07 -17.37 5.17
C MET A 156 -1.36 -17.05 5.94
N ASP A 157 -1.23 -16.22 6.97
CA ASP A 157 -2.38 -15.66 7.70
C ASP A 157 -3.15 -14.67 6.81
N ILE A 158 -4.15 -15.20 6.09
CA ILE A 158 -5.04 -14.40 5.22
C ILE A 158 -6.32 -14.10 5.99
N TYR A 159 -6.51 -12.84 6.35
CA TYR A 159 -7.75 -12.34 6.94
C TYR A 159 -8.77 -12.07 5.84
N ARG A 160 -9.66 -13.03 5.59
CA ARG A 160 -10.77 -12.88 4.63
C ARG A 160 -11.84 -11.96 5.20
N LEU A 161 -11.98 -10.78 4.59
CA LEU A 161 -13.07 -9.86 4.89
C LEU A 161 -14.40 -10.49 4.46
N ARG A 162 -15.38 -10.47 5.36
CA ARG A 162 -16.74 -10.90 5.07
C ARG A 162 -17.59 -9.67 4.77
N GLU A 163 -18.68 -9.88 4.05
CA GLU A 163 -19.71 -8.86 3.95
C GLU A 163 -20.25 -8.50 5.35
N LEU A 164 -20.55 -7.22 5.53
CA LEU A 164 -21.19 -6.75 6.74
C LEU A 164 -22.59 -7.37 6.85
N SER A 165 -22.91 -7.90 8.02
CA SER A 165 -24.26 -8.35 8.37
C SER A 165 -25.24 -7.18 8.41
N SER A 166 -26.54 -7.46 8.36
CA SER A 166 -27.58 -6.42 8.47
C SER A 166 -27.44 -5.57 9.74
N LYS A 167 -27.03 -6.19 10.86
CA LYS A 167 -26.78 -5.47 12.11
C LYS A 167 -25.59 -4.53 11.99
N GLU A 168 -24.49 -5.00 11.41
CA GLU A 168 -23.28 -4.18 11.21
C GLU A 168 -23.54 -3.02 10.24
N TRP A 169 -24.37 -3.22 9.21
CA TRP A 169 -24.82 -2.13 8.34
C TRP A 169 -25.65 -1.09 9.09
N ILE A 170 -26.56 -1.50 9.98
CA ILE A 170 -27.32 -0.59 10.84
C ILE A 170 -26.38 0.21 11.74
N ASP A 171 -25.47 -0.49 12.44
CA ASP A 171 -24.49 0.15 13.33
C ASP A 171 -23.59 1.12 12.57
N LEU A 172 -23.21 0.77 11.32
CA LEU A 172 -22.42 1.62 10.44
C LEU A 172 -23.20 2.86 10.01
N SER A 173 -24.48 2.73 9.63
CA SER A 173 -25.34 3.86 9.25
C SER A 173 -25.49 4.87 10.39
N VAL A 174 -25.67 4.40 11.64
CA VAL A 174 -25.72 5.28 12.81
C VAL A 174 -24.38 6.01 13.00
N LYS A 175 -23.25 5.31 12.87
CA LYS A 175 -21.93 5.94 12.96
C LYS A 175 -21.69 6.95 11.83
N LEU A 176 -22.12 6.65 10.61
CA LEU A 176 -22.04 7.56 9.47
C LEU A 176 -22.82 8.85 9.75
N MET A 177 -24.05 8.74 10.26
CA MET A 177 -24.85 9.89 10.66
C MET A 177 -24.10 10.77 11.68
N VAL A 178 -23.53 10.17 12.74
CA VAL A 178 -22.78 10.90 13.77
C VAL A 178 -21.55 11.62 13.19
N VAL A 179 -20.82 10.94 12.30
CA VAL A 179 -19.63 11.53 11.65
C VAL A 179 -20.04 12.67 10.71
N HIS A 180 -21.11 12.49 9.94
CA HIS A 180 -21.65 13.49 9.01
C HIS A 180 -22.15 14.74 9.74
N ALA A 181 -22.98 14.54 10.77
CA ALA A 181 -23.48 15.59 11.66
C ALA A 181 -22.32 16.44 12.22
N LYS A 182 -21.28 15.76 12.74
CA LYS A 182 -20.09 16.44 13.26
C LYS A 182 -19.30 17.19 12.19
N ALA A 183 -19.19 16.64 10.98
CA ALA A 183 -18.44 17.25 9.89
C ALA A 183 -19.08 18.57 9.40
N TYR A 184 -20.41 18.62 9.40
CA TYR A 184 -21.16 19.77 8.90
C TYR A 184 -21.78 20.66 9.99
N GLY A 185 -21.59 20.34 11.27
CA GLY A 185 -22.26 21.04 12.37
C GLY A 185 -23.79 20.93 12.30
N TRP A 186 -24.27 19.81 11.78
CA TRP A 186 -25.68 19.53 11.55
C TRP A 186 -26.26 18.73 12.73
N GLU A 187 -27.46 19.09 13.18
CA GLU A 187 -28.23 18.36 14.19
C GLU A 187 -29.36 17.56 13.50
N PRO A 188 -29.12 16.28 13.18
CA PRO A 188 -30.14 15.43 12.57
C PRO A 188 -31.27 15.13 13.54
N SER A 189 -32.50 15.07 13.02
CA SER A 189 -33.59 14.35 13.69
C SER A 189 -33.24 12.86 13.69
N GLU A 190 -32.74 12.36 14.83
CA GLU A 190 -32.18 10.99 14.92
C GLU A 190 -33.16 9.93 14.42
N ARG A 191 -34.43 10.04 14.81
CA ARG A 191 -35.45 9.06 14.44
C ARG A 191 -35.73 9.06 12.94
N GLU A 192 -36.05 10.22 12.37
CA GLU A 192 -36.42 10.35 10.95
C GLU A 192 -35.23 10.00 10.05
N THR A 193 -34.05 10.49 10.40
CA THR A 193 -32.81 10.21 9.65
C THR A 193 -32.47 8.71 9.70
N CYS A 194 -32.62 8.06 10.85
CA CYS A 194 -32.41 6.61 10.94
C CYS A 194 -33.44 5.81 10.13
N GLU A 195 -34.72 6.18 10.16
CA GLU A 195 -35.77 5.52 9.37
C GLU A 195 -35.46 5.62 7.86
N GLU A 196 -35.06 6.80 7.37
CA GLU A 196 -34.67 6.99 5.98
C GLU A 196 -33.39 6.22 5.59
N MET A 197 -32.38 6.20 6.46
CA MET A 197 -31.15 5.43 6.24
C MET A 197 -31.44 3.92 6.19
N MET A 198 -32.37 3.43 7.01
CA MET A 198 -32.81 2.03 6.97
C MET A 198 -33.58 1.71 5.69
N LEU A 199 -34.46 2.60 5.25
CA LEU A 199 -35.15 2.45 3.96
C LEU A 199 -34.13 2.38 2.83
N ARG A 200 -33.15 3.28 2.80
CA ARG A 200 -32.11 3.31 1.78
C ARG A 200 -31.23 2.06 1.79
N LEU A 201 -30.88 1.54 2.97
CA LEU A 201 -30.19 0.25 3.11
C LEU A 201 -31.00 -0.91 2.50
N SER A 202 -32.32 -0.90 2.66
CA SER A 202 -33.20 -1.94 2.12
C SER A 202 -33.28 -1.89 0.59
N GLU A 203 -33.36 -0.69 0.00
CA GLU A 203 -33.37 -0.47 -1.44
C GLU A 203 -32.06 -0.88 -2.13
N THR A 204 -30.95 -0.73 -1.41
CA THR A 204 -29.61 -1.01 -1.92
C THR A 204 -29.09 -2.39 -1.51
N ARG A 205 -29.95 -3.28 -1.00
CA ARG A 205 -29.56 -4.59 -0.43
C ARG A 205 -28.66 -5.42 -1.35
N ASP A 206 -28.93 -5.44 -2.65
CA ASP A 206 -28.20 -6.29 -3.61
C ASP A 206 -26.99 -5.57 -4.25
N GLN A 207 -26.71 -4.34 -3.82
CA GLN A 207 -25.56 -3.58 -4.30
C GLN A 207 -24.29 -3.92 -3.52
N GLU A 208 -23.14 -3.70 -4.17
CA GLU A 208 -21.83 -3.81 -3.53
C GLU A 208 -21.68 -2.80 -2.38
N ALA A 209 -20.85 -3.15 -1.39
CA ALA A 209 -20.67 -2.35 -0.18
C ALA A 209 -20.29 -0.88 -0.45
N ARG A 210 -19.46 -0.62 -1.47
CA ARG A 210 -19.09 0.74 -1.88
C ARG A 210 -20.29 1.55 -2.36
N MET A 211 -21.17 0.93 -3.14
CA MET A 211 -22.37 1.58 -3.67
C MET A 211 -23.40 1.84 -2.57
N LYS A 212 -23.57 0.88 -1.64
CA LYS A 212 -24.38 1.07 -0.42
C LYS A 212 -23.88 2.23 0.41
N LEU A 213 -22.58 2.27 0.71
CA LEU A 213 -21.95 3.36 1.46
C LEU A 213 -22.18 4.71 0.78
N LYS A 214 -21.97 4.78 -0.54
CA LYS A 214 -22.24 5.99 -1.30
C LYS A 214 -23.71 6.40 -1.19
N ALA A 215 -24.64 5.48 -1.39
CA ALA A 215 -26.07 5.76 -1.32
C ALA A 215 -26.51 6.26 0.06
N LEU A 216 -25.89 5.78 1.13
CA LEU A 216 -26.15 6.25 2.49
C LEU A 216 -25.61 7.67 2.73
N VAL A 217 -24.41 7.97 2.26
CA VAL A 217 -23.86 9.34 2.35
C VAL A 217 -24.70 10.30 1.53
N ASP A 218 -25.05 9.93 0.29
CA ASP A 218 -25.92 10.74 -0.57
C ASP A 218 -27.30 10.98 0.11
N GLN A 219 -27.84 9.99 0.85
CA GLN A 219 -29.07 10.17 1.63
C GLN A 219 -28.89 11.18 2.76
N LEU A 220 -27.79 11.11 3.52
CA LEU A 220 -27.51 12.08 4.59
C LEU A 220 -27.39 13.50 4.03
N ASP A 221 -26.74 13.66 2.88
CA ASP A 221 -26.65 14.95 2.19
C ASP A 221 -28.05 15.47 1.80
N MET A 222 -28.93 14.60 1.29
CA MET A 222 -30.31 14.98 0.94
C MET A 222 -31.16 15.37 2.15
N VAL A 223 -31.07 14.64 3.26
CA VAL A 223 -31.78 14.96 4.51
C VAL A 223 -31.32 16.32 5.03
N GLN A 224 -30.01 16.50 5.12
CA GLN A 224 -29.42 17.75 5.58
C GLN A 224 -29.86 18.93 4.70
N GLN A 225 -29.82 18.78 3.37
CA GLN A 225 -30.25 19.83 2.45
C GLN A 225 -31.74 20.18 2.63
N ARG A 226 -32.62 19.19 2.78
CA ARG A 226 -34.06 19.44 3.03
C ARG A 226 -34.28 20.23 4.32
N GLN A 227 -33.58 19.86 5.39
CA GLN A 227 -33.69 20.55 6.67
C GLN A 227 -33.16 22.00 6.62
N ILE A 228 -32.08 22.25 5.85
CA ILE A 228 -31.51 23.59 5.68
C ILE A 228 -32.39 24.46 4.77
N LEU A 229 -32.92 23.91 3.68
CA LEU A 229 -33.72 24.65 2.70
C LEU A 229 -35.15 24.89 3.16
N GLY A 230 -35.63 24.13 4.15
CA GLY A 230 -37.04 24.07 4.55
C GLY A 230 -37.86 23.40 3.45
N GLU A 231 -38.69 22.41 3.79
CA GLU A 231 -39.70 21.98 2.82
C GLU A 231 -40.62 23.16 2.48
N PRO A 232 -40.91 23.44 1.19
CA PRO A 232 -41.94 24.39 0.85
C PRO A 232 -43.26 23.84 1.39
N ASP A 233 -43.87 24.59 2.30
CA ASP A 233 -45.20 24.35 2.85
C ASP A 233 -46.19 24.25 1.68
N VAL A 234 -46.51 23.04 1.23
CA VAL A 234 -47.61 22.82 0.27
C VAL A 234 -48.90 22.91 1.08
N GLN A 235 -49.38 24.14 1.26
CA GLN A 235 -50.70 24.41 1.79
C GLN A 235 -51.74 24.10 0.70
N GLU A 236 -52.64 23.16 1.01
CA GLU A 236 -53.89 22.88 0.28
C GLU A 236 -54.82 24.10 0.18
#